data_AF-A0A7G8TB26-F1
#
_entry.id   AF-A0A7G8TB26-F1
#
_cell.length_a   1.000
_cell.length_b   1.000
_cell.length_c   1.000
_cell.angle_alpha   90.00
_cell.angle_beta   90.00
_cell.angle_gamma   90.00
#
_symmetry.space_group_name_H-M   'P 1'
#
loop_
_entity.id
_entity.type
_entity.pdbx_description
1 polymer ?
#
loop_
_entity_poly.entity_id
_entity_poly.type
_entity_poly.pdbx_seq_one_letter_code
_entity_poly.pdbx_strand_id
1 'polypeptide(L)'
;MKIAILGYSGSGKSTLAKRLAEFYGIPVLFLDTVQYLPNWVERDRVESCSIVRNFMSNESWIIDGNYKEFLQNERLQRADQIIILNFPRAVCFCRAVRRYLQNKNRTRESMADGCIEKLDPEFIWWILYRGRTRSRRDHYRRIASRYPSKTVILKTRNQIERFILDVFRGSR
;
A
#
# COMPACT_ATOMS: atom_id res chain seq x y z
N MET A 1 -11.53 12.75 5.03
CA MET A 1 -11.34 11.44 4.40
C MET A 1 -9.90 10.96 4.61
N LYS A 2 -9.71 9.90 5.39
CA LYS A 2 -8.42 9.30 5.73
C LYS A 2 -8.43 7.81 5.38
N ILE A 3 -7.60 7.37 4.45
CA ILE A 3 -7.64 6.00 3.91
C ILE A 3 -6.29 5.30 4.13
N ALA A 4 -6.30 4.16 4.83
CA ALA A 4 -5.14 3.30 4.96
C ALA A 4 -5.24 2.12 3.98
N ILE A 5 -4.24 1.94 3.12
CA ILE A 5 -4.21 0.85 2.13
C ILE A 5 -3.09 -0.13 2.48
N LEU A 6 -3.48 -1.39 2.67
CA LEU A 6 -2.63 -2.53 3.02
C LEU A 6 -2.76 -3.64 1.98
N GLY A 7 -1.84 -4.59 1.98
CA GLY A 7 -1.88 -5.75 1.08
C GLY A 7 -0.52 -6.08 0.47
N TYR A 8 -0.42 -7.28 -0.10
CA TYR A 8 0.87 -7.83 -0.53
C TYR A 8 1.58 -6.99 -1.61
N SER A 9 2.89 -7.14 -1.72
CA SER A 9 3.65 -6.60 -2.85
C SER A 9 3.06 -7.12 -4.16
N GLY A 10 2.90 -6.24 -5.16
CA GLY A 10 2.26 -6.58 -6.44
C GLY A 10 0.71 -6.66 -6.42
N SER A 11 0.04 -6.37 -5.30
CA SER A 11 -1.43 -6.43 -5.24
C SER A 11 -2.15 -5.27 -5.94
N GLY A 12 -1.45 -4.18 -6.25
CA GLY A 12 -2.02 -3.00 -6.92
C GLY A 12 -2.37 -1.84 -6.00
N LYS A 13 -1.85 -1.82 -4.76
CA LYS A 13 -2.15 -0.76 -3.76
C LYS A 13 -1.87 0.64 -4.30
N SER A 14 -0.69 0.87 -4.87
CA SER A 14 -0.30 2.20 -5.32
C SER A 14 -1.18 2.70 -6.46
N THR A 15 -1.66 1.80 -7.33
CA THR A 15 -2.63 2.13 -8.38
C THR A 15 -3.99 2.50 -7.77
N LEU A 16 -4.46 1.76 -6.77
CA LEU A 16 -5.72 2.09 -6.08
C LEU A 16 -5.61 3.42 -5.31
N ALA A 17 -4.49 3.64 -4.62
CA ALA A 17 -4.22 4.86 -3.88
C ALA A 17 -4.30 6.09 -4.80
N LYS A 18 -3.66 6.03 -5.98
CA LYS A 18 -3.72 7.10 -6.98
C LYS A 18 -5.14 7.38 -7.47
N ARG A 19 -5.90 6.34 -7.83
CA ARG A 19 -7.29 6.50 -8.30
C ARG A 19 -8.19 7.14 -7.24
N LEU A 20 -8.03 6.74 -5.98
CA LEU A 20 -8.81 7.32 -4.87
C LEU A 20 -8.36 8.75 -4.57
N ALA A 21 -7.07 9.04 -4.65
CA ALA A 21 -6.53 10.39 -4.45
C ALA A 21 -7.02 11.37 -5.50
N GLU A 22 -7.00 10.96 -6.77
CA GLU A 22 -7.55 11.73 -7.88
C GLU A 22 -9.04 12.00 -7.69
N PHE A 23 -9.80 10.99 -7.28
CA PHE A 23 -11.24 11.15 -7.03
C PHE A 23 -11.56 12.08 -5.87
N TYR A 24 -10.90 11.92 -4.73
CA TYR A 24 -11.17 12.72 -3.53
C TYR A 24 -10.44 14.07 -3.51
N GLY A 25 -9.45 14.27 -4.38
CA GLY A 25 -8.58 15.45 -4.35
C GLY A 25 -7.69 15.52 -3.10
N ILE A 26 -7.20 14.38 -2.60
CA ILE A 26 -6.45 14.30 -1.32
C ILE A 26 -5.04 13.70 -1.51
N PRO A 27 -4.05 14.07 -0.67
CA PRO A 27 -2.66 13.66 -0.87
C PRO A 27 -2.43 12.18 -0.57
N VAL A 28 -1.42 11.60 -1.23
CA VAL A 28 -0.97 10.21 -1.03
C VAL A 28 0.45 10.16 -0.49
N LEU A 29 0.68 9.32 0.51
CA LEU A 29 2.02 8.90 0.92
C LEU A 29 2.22 7.41 0.62
N PHE A 30 3.18 7.12 -0.25
CA PHE A 30 3.66 5.76 -0.49
C PHE A 30 4.76 5.45 0.52
N LEU A 31 4.56 4.49 1.42
CA LEU A 31 5.56 4.23 2.45
C LEU A 31 6.89 3.68 1.91
N ASP A 32 6.93 3.20 0.67
CA ASP A 32 8.19 2.88 -0.01
C ASP A 32 9.07 4.12 -0.25
N THR A 33 8.48 5.33 -0.42
CA THR A 33 9.24 6.60 -0.51
C THR A 33 9.79 7.03 0.85
N VAL A 34 9.17 6.54 1.93
CA VAL A 34 9.61 6.78 3.31
C VAL A 34 10.65 5.77 3.77
N GLN A 35 10.52 4.50 3.37
CA GLN A 35 11.45 3.45 3.77
C GLN A 35 12.85 3.66 3.21
N TYR A 36 12.98 4.19 1.99
CA TYR A 36 14.24 4.19 1.27
C TYR A 36 14.74 5.59 0.93
N LEU A 37 16.07 5.69 0.89
CA LEU A 37 16.88 6.71 0.23
C LEU A 37 17.31 6.17 -1.16
N PRO A 38 17.98 6.98 -2.00
CA PRO A 38 18.51 6.51 -3.27
C PRO A 38 19.31 5.20 -3.15
N ASN A 39 19.27 4.38 -4.20
CA ASN A 39 19.92 3.06 -4.22
C ASN A 39 19.39 2.04 -3.19
N TRP A 40 18.12 2.17 -2.77
CA TRP A 40 17.47 1.22 -1.86
C TRP A 40 18.11 1.16 -0.46
N VAL A 41 18.78 2.23 -0.03
CA VAL A 41 19.31 2.36 1.33
C VAL A 41 18.15 2.63 2.29
N GLU A 42 18.05 1.86 3.38
CA GLU A 42 17.00 2.11 4.37
C GLU A 42 17.21 3.44 5.09
N ARG A 43 16.17 4.27 5.12
CA ARG A 43 16.13 5.51 5.89
C ARG A 43 16.11 5.19 7.38
N ASP A 44 16.69 6.07 8.19
CA ASP A 44 16.60 5.99 9.64
C ASP A 44 15.14 5.85 10.12
N ARG A 45 14.98 5.06 11.18
CA ARG A 45 13.70 4.69 11.77
C ARG A 45 12.95 5.89 12.34
N VAL A 46 13.67 6.75 13.06
CA VAL A 46 13.11 7.94 13.73
C VAL A 46 12.70 8.95 12.67
N GLU A 47 13.56 9.18 11.67
CA GLU A 47 13.27 10.05 10.53
C GLU A 47 12.02 9.57 9.78
N SER A 48 11.95 8.28 9.44
CA SER A 48 10.81 7.69 8.74
C SER A 48 9.49 7.84 9.51
N CYS A 49 9.52 7.61 10.83
CA CYS A 49 8.36 7.82 11.69
C CYS A 49 7.96 9.30 11.77
N SER A 50 8.93 10.22 11.77
CA SER A 50 8.68 11.67 11.74
C SER A 50 7.96 12.09 10.45
N ILE A 51 8.44 11.62 9.28
CA ILE A 51 7.82 11.88 7.98
C ILE A 51 6.36 11.41 7.97
N VAL A 52 6.09 10.18 8.44
CA VAL A 52 4.72 9.63 8.47
C VAL A 52 3.83 10.39 9.45
N ARG A 53 4.36 10.78 10.62
CA ARG A 53 3.62 11.56 11.61
C ARG A 53 3.23 12.93 11.06
N ASN A 54 4.17 13.62 10.43
CA ASN A 54 3.93 14.92 9.80
C ASN A 54 2.92 14.79 8.67
N PHE A 55 3.03 13.76 7.81
CA PHE A 55 2.04 13.55 6.77
C PHE A 55 0.63 13.24 7.32
N MET A 56 0.53 12.52 8.43
CA MET A 56 -0.76 12.27 9.09
C MET A 56 -1.40 13.52 9.71
N SER A 57 -0.69 14.66 9.83
CA SER A 57 -1.27 15.91 10.34
C SER A 57 -2.23 16.57 9.34
N ASN A 58 -2.21 16.17 8.07
CA ASN A 58 -3.20 16.59 7.08
C ASN A 58 -4.62 16.19 7.51
N GLU A 59 -5.60 17.04 7.20
CA GLU A 59 -7.02 16.78 7.49
C GLU A 59 -7.53 15.53 6.76
N SER A 60 -7.02 15.30 5.56
CA SER A 60 -7.30 14.17 4.68
C SER A 60 -6.02 13.56 4.11
N TRP A 61 -6.00 12.25 3.92
CA TRP A 61 -4.82 11.55 3.39
C TRP A 61 -5.15 10.15 2.90
N ILE A 62 -4.30 9.62 2.01
CA ILE A 62 -4.19 8.19 1.70
C ILE A 62 -2.77 7.74 2.03
N ILE A 63 -2.62 6.66 2.80
CA ILE A 63 -1.30 6.07 3.07
C ILE A 63 -1.28 4.62 2.55
N ASP A 64 -0.40 4.38 1.58
CA ASP A 64 -0.16 3.07 0.97
C ASP A 64 1.09 2.42 1.57
N GLY A 65 0.94 1.28 2.25
CA GLY A 65 2.07 0.42 2.60
C GLY A 65 1.90 -0.34 3.91
N ASN A 66 2.68 -1.42 4.05
CA ASN A 66 2.50 -2.43 5.10
C ASN A 66 3.39 -2.27 6.33
N TYR A 67 4.37 -1.36 6.31
CA TYR A 67 5.35 -1.19 7.38
C TYR A 67 4.63 -0.92 8.71
N LYS A 68 4.71 -1.89 9.63
CA LYS A 68 3.98 -1.87 10.90
C LYS A 68 4.55 -0.82 11.83
N GLU A 69 5.86 -0.72 11.75
CA GLU A 69 6.71 0.11 12.54
C GLU A 69 6.46 1.59 12.18
N PHE A 70 5.99 1.91 10.96
CA PHE A 70 5.62 3.27 10.52
C PHE A 70 4.23 3.63 11.01
N LEU A 71 4.09 3.72 12.33
CA LEU A 71 2.91 4.20 13.05
C LEU A 71 1.61 3.50 12.61
N GLN A 72 1.67 2.20 12.28
CA GLN A 72 0.53 1.51 11.68
C GLN A 72 -0.70 1.54 12.60
N ASN A 73 -0.53 1.37 13.91
CA ASN A 73 -1.66 1.43 14.84
C ASN A 73 -2.35 2.80 14.79
N GLU A 74 -1.61 3.89 14.82
CA GLU A 74 -2.15 5.26 14.72
C GLU A 74 -2.81 5.50 13.36
N ARG A 75 -2.17 5.07 12.26
CA ARG A 75 -2.75 5.15 10.90
C ARG A 75 -4.11 4.45 10.85
N LEU A 76 -4.20 3.22 11.37
CA LEU A 76 -5.45 2.45 11.35
C LEU A 76 -6.51 3.03 12.30
N GLN A 77 -6.11 3.59 13.44
CA GLN A 77 -7.02 4.26 14.36
C GLN A 77 -7.63 5.51 13.71
N ARG A 78 -6.81 6.36 13.09
CA ARG A 78 -7.22 7.63 12.46
C ARG A 78 -7.88 7.48 11.10
N ALA A 79 -7.71 6.35 10.42
CA ALA A 79 -8.33 6.11 9.12
C ALA A 79 -9.87 6.04 9.25
N ASP A 80 -10.56 6.73 8.35
CA ASP A 80 -12.00 6.58 8.11
C ASP A 80 -12.28 5.27 7.38
N GLN A 81 -11.34 4.80 6.57
CA GLN A 81 -11.43 3.55 5.83
C GLN A 81 -10.09 2.80 5.74
N ILE A 82 -10.13 1.47 5.86
CA ILE A 82 -9.00 0.56 5.75
C ILE A 82 -9.28 -0.39 4.59
N ILE A 83 -8.41 -0.40 3.59
CA ILE A 83 -8.53 -1.25 2.41
C ILE A 83 -7.41 -2.28 2.41
N ILE A 84 -7.75 -3.57 2.40
CA ILE A 84 -6.77 -4.67 2.38
C ILE A 84 -6.85 -5.41 1.05
N LEU A 85 -5.79 -5.32 0.24
CA LEU A 85 -5.66 -6.04 -1.02
C LEU A 85 -5.03 -7.44 -0.80
N ASN A 86 -5.88 -8.46 -0.76
CA ASN A 86 -5.54 -9.85 -0.46
C ASN A 86 -5.60 -10.75 -1.71
N PHE A 87 -4.79 -10.40 -2.71
CA PHE A 87 -4.73 -11.14 -3.98
C PHE A 87 -3.87 -12.41 -3.89
N PRO A 88 -4.16 -13.44 -4.70
CA PRO A 88 -3.32 -14.63 -4.84
C PRO A 88 -1.88 -14.28 -5.24
N ARG A 89 -0.90 -15.07 -4.78
CA ARG A 89 0.52 -14.80 -5.02
C ARG A 89 0.90 -14.79 -6.50
N ALA A 90 0.32 -15.68 -7.30
CA ALA A 90 0.54 -15.73 -8.75
C ALA A 90 0.11 -14.43 -9.43
N VAL A 91 -1.08 -13.91 -9.08
CA VAL A 91 -1.57 -12.63 -9.62
C VAL A 91 -0.64 -11.49 -9.23
N CYS A 92 -0.21 -11.43 -7.98
CA CYS A 92 0.75 -10.42 -7.52
C CYS A 92 2.09 -10.50 -8.24
N PHE A 93 2.58 -11.72 -8.48
CA PHE A 93 3.85 -11.95 -9.18
C PHE A 93 3.76 -11.53 -10.66
N CYS A 94 2.74 -11.98 -11.40
CA CYS A 94 2.55 -11.57 -12.80
C CYS A 94 2.44 -10.04 -12.93
N ARG A 95 1.76 -9.37 -11.99
CA ARG A 95 1.68 -7.90 -11.94
C ARG A 95 3.04 -7.26 -11.66
N ALA A 96 3.85 -7.82 -10.76
CA ALA A 96 5.19 -7.33 -10.48
C ALA A 96 6.13 -7.48 -11.69
N VAL A 97 6.07 -8.62 -12.39
CA VAL A 97 6.82 -8.85 -13.64
C VAL A 97 6.42 -7.82 -14.71
N ARG A 98 5.12 -7.65 -14.96
CA ARG A 98 4.64 -6.65 -15.92
C ARG A 98 5.09 -5.24 -15.54
N ARG A 99 4.99 -4.87 -14.27
CA ARG A 99 5.44 -3.57 -13.77
C ARG A 99 6.94 -3.36 -14.00
N TYR A 100 7.75 -4.37 -13.69
CA TYR A 100 9.20 -4.33 -13.92
C TYR A 100 9.53 -4.09 -15.40
N LEU A 101 8.91 -4.85 -16.30
CA LEU A 101 9.13 -4.68 -17.75
C LEU A 101 8.73 -3.29 -18.26
N GLN A 102 7.65 -2.71 -17.72
CA GLN A 102 7.17 -1.37 -18.10
C GLN A 102 8.03 -0.23 -17.55
N ASN A 103 8.71 -0.44 -16.43
CA ASN A 103 9.46 0.60 -15.71
C ASN A 103 10.96 0.27 -15.61
N LYS A 104 11.46 -0.57 -16.51
CA LYS A 104 12.87 -0.96 -16.54
C LYS A 104 13.75 0.29 -16.64
N ASN A 105 14.77 0.37 -15.79
CA ASN A 105 15.70 1.50 -15.68
C ASN A 105 15.05 2.85 -15.29
N ARG A 106 13.86 2.82 -14.69
CA ARG A 106 13.15 4.03 -14.23
C ARG A 106 12.84 3.93 -12.74
N THR A 107 12.72 5.08 -12.11
CA THR A 107 12.12 5.22 -10.77
C THR A 107 10.65 5.55 -10.93
N ARG A 108 9.77 4.83 -10.22
CA ARG A 108 8.33 5.13 -10.20
C ARG A 108 8.05 6.10 -9.05
N GLU A 109 7.05 6.95 -9.23
CA GLU A 109 6.57 7.92 -8.22
C GLU A 109 6.25 7.31 -6.84
N SER A 110 5.91 6.01 -6.81
CA SER A 110 5.60 5.28 -5.57
C SER A 110 6.82 4.56 -4.98
N MET A 111 8.03 4.97 -5.35
CA MET A 111 9.32 4.58 -4.77
C MET A 111 10.15 5.84 -4.52
N ALA A 112 11.09 5.75 -3.59
CA ALA A 112 12.02 6.85 -3.34
C ALA A 112 12.84 7.19 -4.59
N ASP A 113 13.16 8.46 -4.78
CA ASP A 113 13.99 8.93 -5.89
C ASP A 113 15.34 8.20 -5.90
N GLY A 114 15.84 7.88 -7.09
CA GLY A 114 17.04 7.06 -7.26
C GLY A 114 16.89 5.56 -6.94
N CYS A 115 15.69 5.07 -6.59
CA CYS A 115 15.42 3.64 -6.49
C CYS A 115 14.95 3.07 -7.85
N ILE A 116 15.91 2.62 -8.66
CA ILE A 116 15.63 1.99 -9.96
C ILE A 116 14.82 0.71 -9.74
N GLU A 117 13.74 0.54 -10.51
CA GLU A 117 12.88 -0.65 -10.44
C GLU A 117 13.68 -1.94 -10.66
N LYS A 118 13.55 -2.87 -9.70
CA LYS A 118 14.22 -4.17 -9.72
C LYS A 118 13.25 -5.31 -9.43
N LEU A 119 13.54 -6.46 -10.01
CA LEU A 119 12.87 -7.73 -9.75
C LEU A 119 13.94 -8.78 -9.46
N ASP A 120 14.69 -8.57 -8.38
CA ASP A 120 15.75 -9.48 -7.95
C ASP A 120 15.18 -10.77 -7.32
N PRO A 121 16.00 -11.84 -7.23
CA PRO A 121 15.54 -13.12 -6.65
C PRO A 121 14.98 -12.98 -5.23
N GLU A 122 15.52 -12.07 -4.42
CA GLU A 122 15.02 -11.81 -3.07
C GLU A 122 13.58 -11.26 -3.09
N PHE A 123 13.30 -10.30 -3.95
CA PHE A 123 11.97 -9.72 -4.11
C PHE A 123 10.98 -10.72 -4.70
N ILE A 124 11.41 -11.57 -5.65
CA ILE A 124 10.59 -12.68 -6.16
C ILE A 124 10.24 -13.65 -5.01
N TRP A 125 11.25 -14.07 -4.24
CA TRP A 125 11.07 -14.95 -3.08
C TRP A 125 10.14 -14.32 -2.03
N TRP A 126 10.22 -13.00 -1.86
CA TRP A 126 9.31 -12.26 -1.02
C TRP A 126 7.86 -12.32 -1.49
N ILE A 127 7.60 -12.01 -2.76
CA ILE A 127 6.23 -12.00 -3.32
C ILE A 127 5.59 -13.37 -3.19
N LEU A 128 6.36 -14.42 -3.50
CA LEU A 128 5.87 -15.80 -3.58
C LEU A 128 5.83 -16.50 -2.20
N TYR A 129 6.76 -16.21 -1.29
CA TYR A 129 6.94 -17.00 -0.06
C TYR A 129 7.03 -16.15 1.21
N ARG A 130 8.11 -15.37 1.42
CA ARG A 130 8.33 -14.66 2.71
C ARG A 130 7.22 -13.65 3.03
N GLY A 131 6.64 -13.02 2.01
CA GLY A 131 5.49 -12.14 2.13
C GLY A 131 4.16 -12.85 2.39
N ARG A 132 4.12 -14.19 2.38
CA ARG A 132 2.90 -15.03 2.43
C ARG A 132 2.77 -15.88 3.69
N THR A 133 3.54 -15.58 4.73
CA THR A 133 3.52 -16.34 5.99
C THR A 133 2.14 -16.34 6.66
N ARG A 134 1.90 -17.33 7.52
CA ARG A 134 0.69 -17.40 8.36
C ARG A 134 0.54 -16.13 9.21
N SER A 135 1.63 -15.68 9.85
CA SER A 135 1.64 -14.43 10.64
C SER A 135 1.16 -13.20 9.86
N ARG A 136 1.57 -13.04 8.58
CA ARG A 136 1.11 -11.95 7.72
C ARG A 136 -0.38 -12.06 7.37
N ARG A 137 -0.88 -13.27 7.10
CA ARG A 137 -2.32 -13.52 6.88
C ARG A 137 -3.12 -13.21 8.13
N ASP A 138 -2.67 -13.68 9.29
CA ASP A 138 -3.32 -13.44 10.58
C ASP A 138 -3.29 -11.97 10.96
N HIS A 139 -2.24 -11.24 10.57
CA HIS A 139 -2.17 -9.79 10.75
C HIS A 139 -3.31 -9.05 10.06
N TYR A 140 -3.58 -9.36 8.79
CA TYR A 140 -4.72 -8.75 8.08
C TYR A 140 -6.07 -9.17 8.66
N ARG A 141 -6.22 -10.43 9.09
CA ARG A 141 -7.43 -10.89 9.79
C ARG A 141 -7.66 -10.10 11.07
N ARG A 142 -6.63 -9.93 11.90
CA ARG A 142 -6.71 -9.15 13.14
C ARG A 142 -7.10 -7.69 12.90
N ILE A 143 -6.56 -7.05 11.86
CA ILE A 143 -6.96 -5.68 11.49
C ILE A 143 -8.45 -5.63 11.14
N ALA A 144 -8.91 -6.54 10.28
CA ALA A 144 -10.32 -6.60 9.89
C ALA A 144 -11.25 -6.88 11.08
N SER A 145 -10.86 -7.78 12.00
CA SER A 145 -11.61 -8.06 13.22
C SER A 145 -11.62 -6.88 14.20
N ARG A 146 -10.53 -6.10 14.27
CA ARG A 146 -10.43 -4.93 15.15
C ARG A 146 -11.20 -3.73 14.63
N TYR A 147 -11.33 -3.58 13.32
CA TYR A 147 -11.98 -2.43 12.68
C TYR A 147 -13.04 -2.87 11.65
N PRO A 148 -14.05 -3.66 12.04
CA PRO A 148 -14.98 -4.29 11.09
C PRO A 148 -15.82 -3.28 10.31
N SER A 149 -16.25 -2.19 10.95
CA SER A 149 -17.10 -1.16 10.33
C SER A 149 -16.39 -0.33 9.24
N LYS A 150 -15.06 -0.29 9.27
CA LYS A 150 -14.26 0.53 8.36
C LYS A 150 -13.24 -0.25 7.54
N THR A 151 -13.25 -1.59 7.60
CA THR A 151 -12.32 -2.42 6.83
C THR A 151 -13.00 -3.13 5.67
N VAL A 152 -12.43 -3.00 4.47
CA VAL A 152 -12.83 -3.78 3.30
C VAL A 152 -11.65 -4.64 2.82
N ILE A 153 -11.93 -5.92 2.50
CA ILE A 153 -10.93 -6.85 1.97
C ILE A 153 -11.25 -7.15 0.51
N LEU A 154 -10.35 -6.78 -0.40
CA LEU A 154 -10.49 -6.97 -1.84
C LEU A 154 -9.49 -8.04 -2.31
N LYS A 155 -10.01 -9.10 -2.94
CA LYS A 155 -9.26 -10.30 -3.37
C LYS A 155 -9.16 -10.41 -4.89
N THR A 156 -10.02 -9.71 -5.64
CA THR A 156 -10.09 -9.79 -7.11
C THR A 156 -10.17 -8.41 -7.75
N ARG A 157 -9.87 -8.33 -9.05
CA ARG A 157 -9.98 -7.07 -9.82
C ARG A 157 -11.41 -6.57 -9.83
N ASN A 158 -12.39 -7.45 -10.03
CA ASN A 158 -13.80 -7.09 -10.05
C ASN A 158 -14.26 -6.49 -8.72
N GLN A 159 -13.73 -6.98 -7.58
CA GLN A 159 -14.01 -6.38 -6.28
C GLN A 159 -13.44 -4.96 -6.16
N ILE A 160 -12.24 -4.70 -6.71
CA ILE A 160 -11.69 -3.33 -6.77
C ILE A 160 -12.59 -2.43 -7.62
N GLU A 161 -12.96 -2.84 -8.83
CA GLU A 161 -13.77 -1.98 -9.70
C GLU A 161 -15.16 -1.71 -9.11
N ARG A 162 -15.82 -2.72 -8.52
CA ARG A 162 -17.09 -2.52 -7.81
C ARG A 162 -16.93 -1.56 -6.64
N PHE A 163 -15.91 -1.77 -5.81
CA PHE A 163 -15.62 -0.87 -4.70
C PHE A 163 -15.45 0.59 -5.14
N ILE A 164 -14.70 0.82 -6.22
CA ILE A 164 -14.50 2.17 -6.75
C ILE A 164 -15.81 2.76 -7.29
N LEU A 165 -16.62 1.97 -8.01
CA LEU A 165 -17.93 2.42 -8.48
C LEU A 165 -18.86 2.79 -7.33
N ASP A 166 -18.89 2.00 -6.26
CA ASP A 166 -19.72 2.26 -5.09
C ASP A 166 -19.28 3.54 -4.37
N VAL A 167 -17.97 3.74 -4.21
CA VAL A 167 -17.39 4.99 -3.67
C VAL A 167 -17.78 6.20 -4.52
N PHE A 168 -17.71 6.07 -5.85
CA PHE A 168 -17.99 7.17 -6.77
C PHE A 168 -19.49 7.50 -6.86
N ARG A 169 -20.36 6.52 -6.60
CA ARG A 169 -21.81 6.71 -6.57
C ARG A 169 -22.30 7.29 -5.24
N GLY A 170 -21.73 6.83 -4.11
CA GLY A 170 -22.13 7.29 -2.78
C GLY A 170 -21.62 8.68 -2.39
N SER A 171 -20.85 9.34 -3.26
CA SER A 171 -20.36 10.71 -3.05
C SER A 171 -21.11 11.75 -3.91
N ARG A 172 -22.17 11.35 -4.61
CA ARG A 172 -23.09 12.25 -5.34
C ARG A 172 -24.35 12.50 -4.54
#